data_AF-U2N7H6-F1
#
_entry.id   AF-U2N7H6-F1
#
_cell.length_a   1.000
_cell.length_b   1.000
_cell.length_c   1.000
_cell.angle_alpha   90.00
_cell.angle_beta   90.00
_cell.angle_gamma   90.00
#
_symmetry.space_group_name_H-M   'P 1'
#
loop_
_entity.id
_entity.type
_entity.pdbx_description
1 polymer ?
#
loop_
_entity_poly.entity_id
_entity_poly.type
_entity_poly.pdbx_seq_one_letter_code
_entity_poly.pdbx_strand_id
1 'polypeptide(L)'
;MNRENYHHGDLKQELIDKGLLLLNREGFEKFSLRKVASMCGVSHTAPYKHFKDKEELIEEIIKKVWKSFNMALSESTHKYKFSPKEEILEMGKAYVKFMVENPEYLNFMFLWGNTTPIKIEENKFNSYEGSTFEVFKNSAERYLKEINIDESEYTERVLTMWSMVHGISILLAKGSIKYNGDYLDLTEKMIRSGLGI
;
A
#
# COMPACT_ATOMS: atom_id res chain seq x y z
N MET A 1 -19.18 -27.31 21.53
CA MET A 1 -19.22 -27.14 20.06
C MET A 1 -19.85 -25.79 19.77
N ASN A 2 -19.04 -24.73 19.68
CA ASN A 2 -19.53 -23.42 19.26
C ASN A 2 -19.54 -23.40 17.73
N ARG A 3 -20.74 -23.33 17.15
CA ARG A 3 -20.92 -22.99 15.73
C ARG A 3 -20.54 -21.53 15.59
N GLU A 4 -19.32 -21.28 15.12
CA GLU A 4 -18.91 -19.94 14.74
C GLU A 4 -19.84 -19.41 13.66
N ASN A 5 -20.24 -18.15 13.83
CA ASN A 5 -21.18 -17.44 12.97
C ASN A 5 -20.72 -17.51 11.51
N TYR A 6 -21.37 -18.39 10.74
CA TYR A 6 -21.34 -18.37 9.29
C TYR A 6 -21.73 -16.97 8.81
N HIS A 7 -20.76 -16.19 8.33
CA HIS A 7 -21.04 -14.97 7.56
C HIS A 7 -21.53 -15.39 6.16
N HIS A 8 -22.71 -15.99 6.08
CA HIS A 8 -23.33 -16.42 4.81
C HIS A 8 -23.66 -15.26 3.85
N GLY A 9 -23.33 -14.02 4.19
CA GLY A 9 -23.67 -12.82 3.40
C GLY A 9 -22.70 -12.51 2.26
N ASP A 10 -21.42 -12.88 2.36
CA ASP A 10 -20.46 -12.54 1.31
C ASP A 10 -19.29 -13.54 1.22
N LEU A 11 -19.58 -14.72 0.67
CA LEU A 11 -18.55 -15.72 0.37
C LEU A 11 -17.44 -15.14 -0.53
N LYS A 12 -17.77 -14.20 -1.43
CA LYS A 12 -16.77 -13.55 -2.28
C LYS A 12 -15.76 -12.79 -1.40
N GLN A 13 -16.23 -12.00 -0.45
CA GLN A 13 -15.36 -11.26 0.46
C GLN A 13 -14.55 -12.19 1.37
N GLU A 14 -15.14 -13.26 1.88
CA GLU A 14 -14.42 -14.23 2.70
C GLU A 14 -13.30 -14.95 1.91
N LEU A 15 -13.57 -15.31 0.65
CA LEU A 15 -12.56 -15.87 -0.27
C LEU A 15 -11.40 -14.88 -0.50
N ILE A 16 -11.69 -13.58 -0.64
CA ILE A 16 -10.66 -12.54 -0.77
C ILE A 16 -9.82 -12.44 0.51
N ASP A 17 -10.46 -12.40 1.68
CA ASP A 17 -9.77 -12.21 2.95
C ASP A 17 -8.90 -13.43 3.32
N LYS A 18 -9.44 -14.64 3.19
CA LYS A 18 -8.67 -15.89 3.39
C LYS A 18 -7.62 -16.08 2.31
N GLY A 19 -7.91 -15.66 1.08
CA GLY A 19 -6.98 -15.66 -0.04
C GLY A 19 -5.77 -14.78 0.23
N LEU A 20 -5.97 -13.56 0.74
CA LEU A 20 -4.88 -12.65 1.13
C LEU A 20 -3.93 -13.30 2.15
N LEU A 21 -4.49 -13.92 3.20
CA LEU A 21 -3.71 -14.65 4.20
C LEU A 21 -2.89 -15.79 3.58
N LEU A 22 -3.51 -16.58 2.70
CA LEU A 22 -2.85 -17.69 2.02
C LEU A 22 -1.72 -17.21 1.10
N LEU A 23 -2.01 -16.19 0.29
CA LEU A 23 -1.08 -15.61 -0.67
C LEU A 23 0.16 -15.07 0.04
N ASN A 24 -0.03 -14.37 1.15
CA ASN A 24 1.07 -13.85 1.98
C ASN A 24 1.93 -14.95 2.61
N ARG A 25 1.32 -16.05 3.06
CA ARG A 25 2.04 -17.16 3.70
C ARG A 25 2.81 -18.02 2.72
N GLU A 26 2.23 -18.31 1.56
CA GLU A 26 2.75 -19.36 0.66
C GLU A 26 3.29 -18.83 -0.68
N GLY A 27 2.98 -17.59 -1.04
CA GLY A 27 3.35 -16.98 -2.31
C GLY A 27 2.49 -17.44 -3.50
N PHE A 28 2.69 -16.77 -4.64
CA PHE A 28 1.95 -17.02 -5.89
C PHE A 28 1.96 -18.48 -6.34
N GLU A 29 3.13 -19.12 -6.31
CA GLU A 29 3.32 -20.48 -6.84
C GLU A 29 2.51 -21.53 -6.08
N LYS A 30 2.36 -21.36 -4.77
CA LYS A 30 1.65 -22.31 -3.90
C LYS A 30 0.19 -21.94 -3.67
N PHE A 31 -0.24 -20.77 -4.16
CA PHE A 31 -1.61 -20.30 -4.05
C PHE A 31 -2.58 -21.14 -4.91
N SER A 32 -3.73 -21.51 -4.37
CA SER A 32 -4.79 -22.16 -5.16
C SER A 32 -6.19 -21.91 -4.60
N LEU A 33 -7.18 -21.79 -5.49
CA LEU A 33 -8.60 -21.66 -5.13
C LEU A 33 -9.07 -22.79 -4.21
N ARG A 34 -8.53 -24.00 -4.41
CA ARG A 34 -8.85 -25.17 -3.60
C ARG A 34 -8.47 -24.99 -2.12
N LYS A 35 -7.28 -24.43 -1.86
CA LYS A 35 -6.81 -24.13 -0.50
C LYS A 35 -7.65 -23.03 0.13
N VAL A 36 -7.97 -21.97 -0.60
CA VAL A 36 -8.82 -20.88 -0.12
C VAL A 36 -10.23 -21.40 0.24
N ALA A 37 -10.85 -22.21 -0.63
CA ALA A 37 -12.14 -22.86 -0.34
C ALA A 37 -12.11 -23.66 0.96
N SER A 38 -11.03 -24.42 1.18
CA SER A 38 -10.85 -25.18 2.42
C SER A 38 -10.73 -24.28 3.65
N MET A 39 -10.08 -23.11 3.52
CA MET A 39 -9.96 -22.13 4.61
C MET A 39 -11.29 -21.44 4.94
N CYS A 40 -12.20 -21.34 3.96
CA CYS A 40 -13.55 -20.82 4.16
C CYS A 40 -14.57 -21.92 4.54
N GLY A 41 -14.14 -23.18 4.68
CA GLY A 41 -15.04 -24.29 5.02
C GLY A 41 -16.10 -24.61 3.94
N VAL A 42 -15.82 -24.31 2.67
CA VAL A 42 -16.74 -24.54 1.53
C VAL A 42 -16.22 -25.60 0.57
N SER A 43 -17.08 -26.08 -0.35
CA SER A 43 -16.66 -27.03 -1.38
C SER A 43 -15.59 -26.42 -2.30
N HIS A 44 -14.72 -27.27 -2.85
CA HIS A 44 -13.69 -26.84 -3.79
C HIS A 44 -14.23 -26.19 -5.08
N THR A 45 -15.51 -26.42 -5.41
CA THR A 45 -16.19 -25.81 -6.55
C THR A 45 -16.82 -24.45 -6.24
N ALA A 46 -16.97 -24.09 -4.97
CA ALA A 46 -17.64 -22.85 -4.57
C ALA A 46 -16.94 -21.56 -5.06
N PRO A 47 -15.59 -21.44 -5.04
CA PRO A 47 -14.93 -20.22 -5.53
C PRO A 47 -15.21 -19.92 -7.00
N TYR A 48 -15.41 -20.97 -7.82
CA TYR A 48 -15.66 -20.83 -9.27
C TYR A 48 -16.99 -20.13 -9.60
N LYS A 49 -17.87 -19.92 -8.62
CA LYS A 49 -19.07 -19.09 -8.77
C LYS A 49 -18.78 -17.59 -8.72
N HIS A 50 -17.62 -17.21 -8.19
CA HIS A 50 -17.22 -15.82 -7.94
C HIS A 50 -15.98 -15.40 -8.72
N PHE A 51 -15.11 -16.36 -9.06
CA PHE A 51 -13.86 -16.14 -9.77
C PHE A 51 -13.67 -17.24 -10.81
N LYS A 52 -13.35 -16.86 -12.05
CA LYS A 52 -13.04 -17.72 -13.18
C LYS A 52 -11.85 -18.61 -12.90
N ASP A 53 -10.80 -18.06 -12.31
CA ASP A 53 -9.52 -18.72 -12.07
C ASP A 53 -8.79 -18.14 -10.84
N LYS A 54 -7.58 -18.64 -10.54
CA LYS A 54 -6.82 -18.19 -9.37
C LYS A 54 -6.33 -16.75 -9.56
N GLU A 55 -6.07 -16.37 -10.80
CA GLU A 55 -5.59 -15.06 -11.20
C GLU A 55 -6.64 -13.99 -10.90
N GLU A 56 -7.92 -14.22 -11.25
CA GLU A 56 -9.00 -13.28 -10.93
C GLU A 56 -9.19 -13.07 -9.42
N LEU A 57 -9.10 -14.14 -8.61
CA LEU A 57 -9.14 -13.98 -7.14
C LEU A 57 -7.95 -13.15 -6.64
N ILE A 58 -6.75 -13.40 -7.16
CA ILE A 58 -5.57 -12.61 -6.82
C ILE A 58 -5.80 -11.14 -7.20
N GLU A 59 -6.27 -10.83 -8.41
CA GLU A 59 -6.57 -9.46 -8.83
C GLU A 59 -7.54 -8.74 -7.88
N GLU A 60 -8.57 -9.42 -7.38
CA GLU A 60 -9.50 -8.83 -6.42
C GLU A 60 -8.86 -8.62 -5.03
N ILE A 61 -7.94 -9.52 -4.62
CA ILE A 61 -7.08 -9.31 -3.44
C ILE A 61 -6.19 -8.07 -3.64
N ILE A 62 -5.56 -7.92 -4.81
CA ILE A 62 -4.73 -6.77 -5.18
C ILE A 62 -5.53 -5.46 -5.01
N LYS A 63 -6.72 -5.41 -5.61
CA LYS A 63 -7.59 -4.24 -5.56
C LYS A 63 -7.99 -3.90 -4.13
N LYS A 64 -8.29 -4.90 -3.29
CA LYS A 64 -8.61 -4.68 -1.86
C LYS A 64 -7.44 -4.04 -1.11
N VAL A 65 -6.22 -4.54 -1.30
CA VAL A 65 -5.02 -4.02 -0.62
C VAL A 65 -4.75 -2.58 -1.05
N TRP A 66 -4.73 -2.29 -2.35
CA TRP A 66 -4.53 -0.92 -2.86
C TRP A 66 -5.63 0.04 -2.41
N LYS A 67 -6.90 -0.39 -2.39
CA LYS A 67 -8.01 0.42 -1.88
C LYS A 67 -7.81 0.77 -0.41
N SER A 68 -7.44 -0.22 0.41
CA SER A 68 -7.20 -0.01 1.85
C SER A 68 -6.03 0.94 2.07
N PHE A 69 -4.97 0.80 1.27
CA PHE A 69 -3.81 1.67 1.36
C PHE A 69 -4.13 3.12 0.97
N ASN A 70 -4.78 3.33 -0.18
CA ASN A 70 -5.21 4.65 -0.63
C ASN A 70 -6.15 5.32 0.38
N MET A 71 -7.05 4.56 1.00
CA MET A 71 -7.94 5.06 2.05
C MET A 71 -7.15 5.53 3.28
N ALA A 72 -6.20 4.73 3.76
CA ALA A 72 -5.34 5.10 4.88
C ALA A 72 -4.55 6.40 4.62
N LEU A 73 -4.00 6.56 3.42
CA LEU A 73 -3.30 7.79 3.03
C LEU A 73 -4.26 8.99 2.96
N SER A 74 -5.40 8.84 2.28
CA SER A 74 -6.39 9.92 2.11
C SER A 74 -6.99 10.40 3.44
N GLU A 75 -7.29 9.47 4.36
CA GLU A 75 -7.81 9.79 5.69
C GLU A 75 -6.77 10.55 6.53
N SER A 76 -5.49 10.17 6.44
CA SER A 76 -4.41 10.81 7.20
C SER A 76 -4.20 12.29 6.81
N THR A 77 -4.46 12.63 5.55
CA THR A 77 -4.20 13.97 5.01
C THR A 77 -5.41 14.88 4.99
N HIS A 78 -6.62 14.36 5.23
CA HIS A 78 -7.87 15.10 5.03
C HIS A 78 -7.93 16.45 5.79
N LYS A 79 -7.37 16.51 7.00
CA LYS A 79 -7.37 17.71 7.84
C LYS A 79 -6.23 18.70 7.52
N TYR A 80 -5.28 18.32 6.66
CA TYR A 80 -4.10 19.10 6.30
C TYR A 80 -4.14 19.65 4.87
N LYS A 81 -5.30 19.61 4.21
CA LYS A 81 -5.49 20.07 2.81
C LYS A 81 -5.02 21.50 2.54
N PHE A 82 -4.92 22.34 3.56
CA PHE A 82 -4.45 23.73 3.47
C PHE A 82 -3.05 23.93 4.08
N SER A 83 -2.30 22.85 4.32
CA SER A 83 -0.96 22.87 4.89
C SER A 83 -0.08 21.82 4.19
N PRO A 84 0.38 22.08 2.95
CA PRO A 84 1.16 21.14 2.14
C PRO A 84 2.30 20.44 2.88
N LYS A 85 3.08 21.19 3.69
CA LYS A 85 4.13 20.62 4.55
C LYS A 85 3.61 19.54 5.51
N GLU A 86 2.54 19.83 6.24
CA GLU A 86 1.96 18.88 7.19
C GLU A 86 1.24 17.73 6.46
N GLU A 87 0.65 18.01 5.30
CA GLU A 87 0.00 17.02 4.45
C GLU A 87 0.99 15.93 4.00
N ILE A 88 2.14 16.32 3.44
CA ILE A 88 3.12 15.36 2.94
C ILE A 88 3.80 14.58 4.08
N LEU A 89 3.99 15.23 5.24
CA LEU A 89 4.55 14.59 6.42
C LEU A 89 3.62 13.49 6.95
N GLU A 90 2.34 13.81 7.13
CA GLU A 90 1.35 12.89 7.67
C GLU A 90 1.04 11.76 6.67
N MET A 91 1.06 12.06 5.37
CA MET A 91 1.01 11.04 4.33
C MET A 91 2.19 10.05 4.45
N GLY A 92 3.42 10.55 4.64
CA GLY A 92 4.60 9.70 4.82
C GLY A 92 4.53 8.84 6.08
N LYS A 93 4.03 9.40 7.20
CA LYS A 93 3.79 8.63 8.44
C LYS A 93 2.72 7.56 8.25
N ALA A 94 1.61 7.88 7.59
CA ALA A 94 0.54 6.93 7.30
C ALA A 94 1.02 5.81 6.37
N TYR A 95 1.86 6.13 5.39
CA TYR A 95 2.51 5.15 4.53
C TYR A 95 3.31 4.14 5.36
N VAL A 96 4.25 4.63 6.17
CA VAL A 96 5.11 3.77 6.99
C VAL A 96 4.28 2.95 7.98
N LYS A 97 3.31 3.58 8.65
CA LYS A 97 2.40 2.93 9.58
C LYS A 97 1.70 1.74 8.91
N PHE A 98 1.08 1.96 7.76
CA PHE A 98 0.36 0.93 7.03
C PHE A 98 1.25 -0.27 6.70
N MET A 99 2.49 -0.01 6.25
CA MET A 99 3.43 -1.08 5.90
C MET A 99 3.98 -1.82 7.12
N VAL A 100 4.17 -1.15 8.25
CA VAL A 100 4.60 -1.78 9.51
C VAL A 100 3.48 -2.61 10.15
N GLU A 101 2.24 -2.15 10.05
CA GLU A 101 1.06 -2.89 10.55
C GLU A 101 0.65 -4.05 9.62
N ASN A 102 1.04 -4.00 8.34
CA ASN A 102 0.73 -5.02 7.34
C ASN A 102 2.00 -5.44 6.55
N PRO A 103 3.06 -5.94 7.23
CA PRO A 103 4.35 -6.22 6.61
C PRO A 103 4.26 -7.27 5.49
N GLU A 104 3.23 -8.10 5.51
CA GLU A 104 2.94 -9.08 4.48
C GLU A 104 2.52 -8.46 3.14
N TYR A 105 1.92 -7.26 3.14
CA TYR A 105 1.53 -6.57 1.91
C TYR A 105 2.73 -6.07 1.11
N LEU A 106 3.90 -5.88 1.74
CA LEU A 106 5.12 -5.43 1.04
C LEU A 106 5.59 -6.42 -0.03
N ASN A 107 5.55 -7.72 0.28
CA ASN A 107 5.94 -8.75 -0.69
C ASN A 107 5.04 -8.69 -1.92
N PHE A 108 3.75 -8.54 -1.66
CA PHE A 108 2.72 -8.52 -2.66
C PHE A 108 2.73 -7.23 -3.52
N MET A 109 2.81 -6.05 -2.90
CA MET A 109 2.69 -4.76 -3.58
C MET A 109 3.93 -4.37 -4.37
N PHE A 110 5.13 -4.78 -3.92
CA PHE A 110 6.39 -4.28 -4.50
C PHE A 110 7.33 -5.36 -5.05
N LEU A 111 7.31 -6.58 -4.53
CA LEU A 111 8.32 -7.59 -4.87
C LEU A 111 7.87 -8.60 -5.92
N TRP A 112 6.57 -8.70 -6.19
CA TRP A 112 6.01 -9.73 -7.09
C TRP A 112 5.59 -9.22 -8.48
N GLY A 113 6.05 -8.03 -8.88
CA GLY A 113 5.92 -7.56 -10.27
C GLY A 113 4.53 -7.07 -10.70
N ASN A 114 3.57 -6.94 -9.78
CA ASN A 114 2.22 -6.41 -10.05
C ASN A 114 2.15 -4.88 -10.02
N THR A 115 3.22 -4.21 -10.44
CA THR A 115 3.28 -2.75 -10.49
C THR A 115 3.23 -2.29 -11.93
N THR A 116 2.24 -1.47 -12.26
CA THR A 116 2.27 -0.71 -13.51
C THR A 116 3.46 0.25 -13.46
N PRO A 117 4.37 0.23 -14.44
CA PRO A 117 5.53 1.10 -14.43
C PRO A 117 5.10 2.57 -14.50
N ILE A 118 5.69 3.41 -13.66
CA ILE A 118 5.58 4.86 -13.76
C ILE A 118 6.55 5.29 -14.88
N LYS A 119 6.03 5.95 -15.92
CA LYS A 119 6.86 6.49 -16.99
C LYS A 119 7.18 7.95 -16.71
N ILE A 120 8.38 8.36 -17.09
CA ILE A 120 8.84 9.75 -16.96
C ILE A 120 9.23 10.23 -18.35
N GLU A 121 8.54 11.24 -18.85
CA GLU A 121 8.75 11.82 -20.17
C GLU A 121 8.68 13.35 -20.03
N GLU A 122 9.65 14.08 -20.58
CA GLU A 122 9.69 15.56 -20.54
C GLU A 122 9.45 16.15 -19.14
N ASN A 123 10.10 15.58 -18.12
CA ASN A 123 9.97 15.99 -16.71
C ASN A 123 8.54 15.84 -16.13
N LYS A 124 7.74 14.93 -16.70
CA LYS A 124 6.38 14.63 -16.24
C LYS A 124 6.19 13.15 -15.98
N PHE A 125 5.48 12.85 -14.89
CA PHE A 125 5.07 11.49 -14.56
C PHE A 125 3.79 11.10 -15.29
N ASN A 126 3.86 9.99 -16.02
CA ASN A 126 2.71 9.30 -16.57
C ASN A 126 2.39 8.10 -15.67
N SER A 127 1.41 8.27 -14.79
CA SER A 127 0.90 7.25 -13.85
C SER A 127 -0.61 7.07 -14.01
N TYR A 128 -1.15 5.96 -13.52
CA TYR A 128 -2.59 5.71 -13.52
C TYR A 128 -3.33 6.70 -12.59
N GLU A 129 -4.47 7.20 -13.05
CA GLU A 129 -5.31 8.14 -12.29
C GLU A 129 -5.89 7.46 -11.03
N GLY A 130 -5.81 8.12 -9.88
CA GLY A 130 -6.22 7.58 -8.59
C GLY A 130 -5.25 6.55 -7.99
N SER A 131 -4.08 6.34 -8.61
CA SER A 131 -3.03 5.51 -8.02
C SER A 131 -2.40 6.17 -6.78
N THR A 132 -1.86 5.36 -5.87
CA THR A 132 -1.15 5.86 -4.68
C THR A 132 -0.01 6.81 -5.05
N PHE A 133 0.71 6.50 -6.13
CA PHE A 133 1.79 7.35 -6.62
C PHE A 133 1.28 8.73 -7.06
N GLU A 134 0.15 8.81 -7.76
CA GLU A 134 -0.42 10.10 -8.16
C GLU A 134 -0.87 10.92 -6.94
N VAL A 135 -1.51 10.29 -5.95
CA VAL A 135 -1.90 10.96 -4.70
C VAL A 135 -0.68 11.55 -3.99
N PHE A 136 0.40 10.77 -3.89
CA PHE A 136 1.65 11.22 -3.32
C PHE A 136 2.30 12.35 -4.14
N LYS A 137 2.45 12.15 -5.45
CA LYS A 137 3.02 13.13 -6.38
C LYS A 137 2.32 14.48 -6.23
N ASN A 138 0.99 14.50 -6.28
CA ASN A 138 0.21 15.72 -6.17
C ASN A 138 0.43 16.43 -4.82
N SER A 139 0.58 15.68 -3.72
CA SER A 139 0.89 16.26 -2.40
C SER A 139 2.33 16.78 -2.33
N ALA A 140 3.29 16.06 -2.90
CA ALA A 140 4.68 16.46 -2.95
C ALA A 140 4.88 17.72 -3.81
N GLU A 141 4.28 17.80 -5.00
CA GLU A 141 4.34 18.98 -5.87
C GLU A 141 3.72 20.23 -5.20
N ARG A 142 2.63 20.08 -4.44
CA ARG A 142 2.08 21.18 -3.63
C ARG A 142 3.07 21.70 -2.59
N TYR A 143 3.77 20.78 -1.90
CA TYR A 143 4.78 21.15 -0.92
C TYR A 143 6.00 21.81 -1.58
N LEU A 144 6.52 21.24 -2.68
CA LEU A 144 7.65 21.81 -3.43
C LEU A 144 7.34 23.23 -3.94
N LYS A 145 6.10 23.46 -4.37
CA LYS A 145 5.62 24.80 -4.73
C LYS A 145 5.61 25.77 -3.54
N GLU A 146 5.15 25.33 -2.37
CA GLU A 146 5.11 26.14 -1.15
C GLU A 146 6.52 26.63 -0.74
N ILE A 147 7.53 25.79 -0.92
CA ILE A 147 8.93 26.12 -0.62
C ILE A 147 9.70 26.74 -1.80
N ASN A 148 9.02 27.12 -2.88
CA ASN A 148 9.58 27.79 -4.08
C ASN A 148 10.70 27.00 -4.78
N ILE A 149 10.56 25.68 -4.88
CA ILE A 149 11.44 24.88 -5.75
C ILE A 149 11.05 25.10 -7.22
N ASP A 150 12.05 25.12 -8.11
CA ASP A 150 11.84 25.20 -9.55
C ASP A 150 11.17 23.92 -10.08
N GLU A 151 10.16 24.06 -10.95
CA GLU A 151 9.43 22.92 -11.53
C GLU A 151 10.35 21.96 -12.31
N SER A 152 11.48 22.45 -12.83
CA SER A 152 12.50 21.60 -13.48
C SER A 152 13.13 20.57 -12.54
N GLU A 153 13.04 20.75 -11.22
CA GLU A 153 13.56 19.83 -10.21
C GLU A 153 12.49 18.89 -9.60
N TYR A 154 11.22 19.01 -10.02
CA TYR A 154 10.12 18.29 -9.38
C TYR A 154 10.27 16.78 -9.53
N THR A 155 10.72 16.28 -10.68
CA THR A 155 10.84 14.84 -10.91
C THR A 155 11.82 14.21 -9.93
N GLU A 156 13.05 14.75 -9.83
CA GLU A 156 14.07 14.21 -8.93
C GLU A 156 13.64 14.30 -7.48
N ARG A 157 13.00 15.40 -7.08
CA ARG A 157 12.57 15.60 -5.69
C ARG A 157 11.40 14.71 -5.31
N VAL A 158 10.38 14.57 -6.16
CA VAL A 158 9.26 13.64 -5.93
C VAL A 158 9.78 12.21 -5.81
N LEU A 159 10.68 11.78 -6.70
CA LEU A 159 11.29 10.45 -6.63
C LEU A 159 12.13 10.26 -5.37
N THR A 160 12.87 11.27 -4.94
CA THR A 160 13.67 11.24 -3.71
C THR A 160 12.77 11.08 -2.48
N MET A 161 11.71 11.87 -2.39
CA MET A 161 10.74 11.81 -1.30
C MET A 161 10.03 10.46 -1.26
N TRP A 162 9.61 9.95 -2.43
CA TRP A 162 8.98 8.64 -2.56
C TRP A 162 9.92 7.52 -2.11
N SER A 163 11.16 7.52 -2.62
CA SER A 163 12.19 6.53 -2.29
C SER A 163 12.51 6.51 -0.80
N MET A 164 12.55 7.67 -0.15
CA MET A 164 12.79 7.78 1.29
C MET A 164 11.69 7.09 2.10
N VAL A 165 10.41 7.40 1.84
CA VAL A 165 9.29 6.79 2.56
C VAL A 165 9.21 5.29 2.31
N HIS A 166 9.46 4.86 1.06
CA HIS A 166 9.59 3.44 0.71
C HIS A 166 10.70 2.75 1.51
N GLY A 167 11.89 3.33 1.55
CA GLY A 167 13.05 2.78 2.25
C GLY A 167 12.77 2.62 3.74
N ILE A 168 12.25 3.66 4.40
CA ILE A 168 11.85 3.61 5.82
C ILE A 168 10.86 2.49 6.06
N SER A 169 9.82 2.40 5.22
CA SER A 169 8.76 1.39 5.33
C SER A 169 9.34 -0.02 5.27
N ILE A 170 10.18 -0.32 4.29
CA ILE A 170 10.79 -1.66 4.13
C ILE A 170 11.70 -1.99 5.31
N LEU A 171 12.55 -1.04 5.72
CA LEU A 171 13.52 -1.24 6.80
C LEU A 171 12.83 -1.55 8.14
N LEU A 172 11.75 -0.84 8.46
CA LEU A 172 10.99 -1.05 9.70
C LEU A 172 10.11 -2.31 9.63
N ALA A 173 9.32 -2.47 8.56
CA ALA A 173 8.37 -3.57 8.45
C ALA A 173 9.03 -4.95 8.35
N LYS A 174 10.23 -5.04 7.75
CA LYS A 174 11.01 -6.29 7.73
C LYS A 174 11.82 -6.51 9.01
N GLY A 175 11.83 -5.55 9.93
CA GLY A 175 12.65 -5.59 11.14
C GLY A 175 14.16 -5.52 10.87
N SER A 176 14.57 -5.04 9.69
CA SER A 176 15.98 -4.76 9.36
C SER A 176 16.54 -3.66 10.26
N ILE A 177 15.69 -2.73 10.67
CA ILE A 177 15.93 -1.78 11.75
C ILE A 177 14.96 -2.09 12.89
N LYS A 178 15.49 -2.27 14.11
CA LYS A 178 14.71 -2.33 15.33
C LYS A 178 14.96 -1.08 16.14
N TYR A 179 13.91 -0.28 16.35
CA TYR A 179 13.98 0.93 17.14
C TYR A 179 13.28 0.71 18.47
N ASN A 180 13.93 1.06 19.58
CA ASN A 180 13.41 0.83 20.93
C ASN A 180 12.46 1.95 21.42
N GLY A 181 11.99 2.81 20.52
CA GLY A 181 11.01 3.88 20.79
C GLY A 181 9.86 3.86 19.79
N ASP A 182 9.08 4.93 19.74
CA ASP A 182 8.02 5.06 18.74
C ASP A 182 8.63 5.21 17.33
N TYR A 183 8.35 4.25 16.46
CA TYR A 183 8.86 4.26 15.09
C TYR A 183 8.23 5.37 14.24
N LEU A 184 7.06 5.89 14.62
CA LEU A 184 6.44 7.04 13.95
C LEU A 184 7.17 8.35 14.28
N ASP A 185 7.66 8.50 15.51
CA ASP A 185 8.53 9.64 15.88
C ASP A 185 9.85 9.58 15.11
N LEU A 186 10.44 8.39 14.98
CA LEU A 186 11.64 8.20 14.15
C LEU A 186 11.35 8.54 12.69
N THR A 187 10.23 8.05 12.15
CA THR A 187 9.81 8.30 10.78
C THR A 187 9.61 9.79 10.51
N GLU A 188 8.92 10.50 11.42
CA GLU A 188 8.75 11.94 11.33
C GLU A 188 10.10 12.67 11.30
N LYS A 189 11.03 12.34 12.20
CA LYS A 189 12.38 12.92 12.22
C LYS A 189 13.15 12.66 10.93
N MET A 190 13.06 11.44 10.38
CA MET A 190 13.72 11.08 9.12
C MET A 190 13.13 11.85 7.93
N ILE A 191 11.80 11.95 7.85
CA ILE A 191 11.13 12.73 6.79
C ILE A 191 11.51 14.20 6.91
N ARG A 192 11.42 14.79 8.11
CA ARG A 192 11.78 16.19 8.33
C ARG A 192 13.23 16.47 7.95
N SER A 193 14.16 15.61 8.38
CA SER A 193 15.57 15.70 8.01
C SER A 193 15.80 15.59 6.51
N GLY A 194 15.09 14.67 5.82
CA GLY A 194 15.22 14.48 4.37
C GLY A 194 14.60 15.60 3.54
N LEU A 195 13.56 16.27 4.08
CA LEU A 195 12.91 17.43 3.46
C LEU A 195 13.57 18.77 3.84
N GLY A 196 14.51 18.78 4.79
CA GLY A 196 15.18 19.98 5.26
C GLY A 196 14.29 20.92 6.09
N ILE A 197 13.36 20.36 6.89
CA ILE A 197 12.31 21.09 7.64
C ILE A 197 12.29 20.84 9.14
#